data_AF-A0A7V3CDZ0-F1
#
_entry.id   AF-A0A7V3CDZ0-F1
#
_cell.length_a   1.000
_cell.length_b   1.000
_cell.length_c   1.000
_cell.angle_alpha   90.00
_cell.angle_beta   90.00
_cell.angle_gamma   90.00
#
_symmetry.space_group_name_H-M   'P 1'
#
loop_
_entity.id
_entity.type
_entity.pdbx_description
1 polymer ?
#
loop_
_entity_poly.entity_id
_entity_poly.type
_entity_poly.pdbx_seq_one_letter_code
_entity_poly.pdbx_strand_id
1 'polypeptide(L)'
;MKNFLALPLIVLSFTLNKVAPAAQANPLRIELEELTSQHSSEDVQYGILIRDLETGKVVYEKDADRLLNPASNAKVLTTLAALALLGPDYRFKTQLLGAGNMRQGRLPVLILRATATPAWTATGSRPWSVR
;
A
#
# COMPACT_ATOMS: atom_id res chain seq x y z
N MET A 1 46.31 6.13 72.09
CA MET A 1 45.05 5.80 72.78
C MET A 1 43.95 5.69 71.73
N LYS A 2 43.23 4.55 71.73
CA LYS A 2 41.93 4.27 71.09
C LYS A 2 41.90 4.00 69.58
N ASN A 3 41.96 2.71 69.26
CA ASN A 3 41.41 2.05 68.07
C ASN A 3 39.94 2.41 67.88
N PHE A 4 39.46 2.51 66.63
CA PHE A 4 38.15 2.00 66.25
C PHE A 4 38.16 1.56 64.78
N LEU A 5 38.06 0.25 64.58
CA LEU A 5 37.72 -0.40 63.32
C LEU A 5 36.32 0.02 62.87
N ALA A 6 36.17 0.42 61.62
CA ALA A 6 34.88 0.52 60.94
C ALA A 6 34.98 -0.21 59.59
N LEU A 7 34.48 -1.45 59.56
CA LEU A 7 34.21 -2.18 58.32
C LEU A 7 33.00 -1.54 57.62
N PRO A 8 33.04 -1.26 56.30
CA PRO A 8 31.81 -0.95 55.59
C PRO A 8 31.06 -2.24 55.27
N LEU A 9 29.81 -2.26 55.74
CA LEU A 9 28.79 -3.26 55.46
C LEU A 9 28.47 -3.23 53.94
N ILE A 10 28.85 -4.28 53.20
CA ILE A 10 28.45 -4.43 51.80
C ILE A 10 26.97 -4.87 51.78
N VAL A 11 26.07 -3.93 51.52
CA VAL A 11 24.66 -4.22 51.26
C VAL A 11 24.56 -4.72 49.82
N LEU A 12 24.53 -6.04 49.65
CA LEU A 12 24.28 -6.68 48.36
C LEU A 12 22.78 -6.59 48.04
N SER A 13 22.36 -5.46 47.47
CA SER A 13 21.00 -5.28 46.95
C SER A 13 20.81 -6.20 45.75
N PHE A 14 20.22 -7.38 45.99
CA PHE A 14 19.71 -8.24 44.92
C PHE A 14 18.46 -7.58 44.35
N THR A 15 18.62 -6.76 43.31
CA THR A 15 17.49 -6.34 42.50
C THR A 15 16.91 -7.59 41.85
N LEU A 16 15.72 -8.01 42.28
CA LEU A 16 14.86 -8.92 41.54
C LEU A 16 14.55 -8.23 40.20
N ASN A 17 15.41 -8.44 39.20
CA ASN A 17 15.02 -8.25 37.81
C ASN A 17 13.86 -9.22 37.60
N LYS A 18 12.65 -8.68 37.58
CA LYS A 18 11.50 -9.33 36.96
C LYS A 18 11.94 -9.59 35.53
N VAL A 19 12.42 -10.80 35.26
CA VAL A 19 12.59 -11.28 33.89
C VAL A 19 11.18 -11.22 33.32
N ALA A 20 10.91 -10.18 32.53
CA ALA A 20 9.69 -10.13 31.74
C ALA A 20 9.61 -11.47 31.02
N PRO A 21 8.42 -12.12 30.95
CA PRO A 21 8.30 -13.34 30.19
C PRO A 21 8.92 -13.05 28.83
N ALA A 22 9.99 -13.79 28.48
CA ALA A 22 10.58 -13.70 27.17
C ALA A 22 9.40 -13.88 26.21
N ALA A 23 8.99 -12.80 25.54
CA ALA A 23 7.88 -12.85 24.62
C ALA A 23 8.20 -14.02 23.70
N GLN A 24 7.42 -15.11 23.77
CA GLN A 24 7.64 -16.30 22.96
C GLN A 24 7.85 -15.78 21.55
N ALA A 25 9.08 -15.92 21.05
CA ALA A 25 9.45 -15.31 19.79
C ALA A 25 8.49 -15.86 18.74
N ASN A 26 7.73 -14.96 18.10
CA ASN A 26 6.72 -15.36 17.12
C ASN A 26 7.43 -16.20 16.05
N PRO A 27 7.09 -17.49 15.87
CA PRO A 27 7.81 -18.37 14.95
C PRO A 27 7.85 -17.79 13.53
N LEU A 28 6.79 -17.09 13.11
CA LEU A 28 6.74 -16.38 11.83
C LEU A 28 7.78 -15.25 11.74
N ARG A 29 8.01 -14.53 12.84
CA ARG A 29 9.00 -13.46 12.88
C ARG A 29 10.40 -14.02 12.73
N ILE A 30 10.71 -15.13 13.41
CA ILE A 30 12.01 -15.79 13.30
C ILE A 30 12.24 -16.24 11.85
N GLU A 31 11.26 -16.90 11.25
CA GLU A 31 11.34 -17.39 9.86
C GLU A 31 11.55 -16.24 8.86
N LEU A 32 10.82 -15.13 9.02
CA LEU A 32 10.98 -13.94 8.17
C LEU A 32 12.35 -13.27 8.36
N GLU A 33 12.86 -13.20 9.58
CA GLU A 33 14.19 -12.67 9.87
C GLU A 33 15.29 -13.53 9.21
N GLU A 34 15.14 -14.86 9.27
CA GLU A 34 16.08 -15.79 8.65
C GLU A 34 16.06 -15.65 7.11
N LEU A 35 14.86 -15.69 6.50
CA LEU A 35 14.71 -15.55 5.05
C LEU A 35 15.27 -14.23 4.53
N THR A 36 15.01 -13.12 5.23
CA THR A 36 15.47 -11.80 4.81
C THR A 36 16.98 -11.62 5.02
N SER A 37 17.56 -12.30 6.02
CA SER A 37 19.02 -12.30 6.24
C SER A 37 19.75 -13.16 5.21
N GLN A 38 19.19 -14.30 4.80
CA GLN A 38 19.78 -15.16 3.77
C GLN A 38 19.84 -14.48 2.39
N HIS A 39 18.91 -13.57 2.09
CA HIS A 39 18.78 -12.91 0.78
C HIS A 39 19.20 -11.43 0.81
N SER A 40 19.92 -10.98 1.84
CA SER A 40 20.44 -9.61 1.86
C SER A 40 21.70 -9.51 0.99
N SER A 41 21.57 -8.87 -0.17
CA SER A 41 22.70 -8.41 -0.99
C SER A 41 22.85 -6.90 -0.85
N GLU A 42 24.09 -6.37 -0.84
CA GLU A 42 24.34 -4.92 -0.68
C GLU A 42 23.67 -4.06 -1.77
N ASP A 43 23.46 -4.63 -2.96
CA ASP A 43 22.87 -3.94 -4.11
C ASP A 43 21.34 -3.95 -4.14
N VAL A 44 20.66 -4.68 -3.25
CA VAL A 44 19.20 -4.84 -3.27
C VAL A 44 18.56 -4.19 -2.06
N GLN A 45 17.75 -3.17 -2.32
CA GLN A 45 16.95 -2.50 -1.30
C GLN A 45 15.51 -3.01 -1.35
N TYR A 46 14.97 -3.39 -0.19
CA TYR A 46 13.58 -3.76 -0.03
C TYR A 46 13.08 -3.32 1.36
N GLY A 47 11.77 -3.26 1.52
CA GLY A 47 11.09 -2.97 2.77
C GLY A 47 9.90 -3.90 2.92
N ILE A 48 9.61 -4.31 4.14
CA ILE A 48 8.54 -5.25 4.48
C ILE A 48 7.73 -4.66 5.62
N LEU A 49 6.41 -4.69 5.49
CA LEU A 49 5.46 -4.38 6.55
C LEU A 49 4.32 -5.40 6.49
N ILE A 50 4.13 -6.14 7.57
CA ILE A 50 3.05 -7.11 7.73
C ILE A 50 2.19 -6.67 8.88
N ARG A 51 0.89 -6.48 8.62
CA ARG A 51 -0.10 -6.10 9.63
C ARG A 51 -1.23 -7.12 9.67
N ASP A 52 -1.67 -7.41 10.87
CA ASP A 52 -2.92 -8.10 11.13
C ASP A 52 -4.08 -7.17 10.74
N LEU A 53 -4.99 -7.65 9.89
CA LEU A 53 -6.11 -6.85 9.38
C LEU A 53 -7.26 -6.70 10.39
N GLU A 54 -7.40 -7.63 11.34
CA GLU A 54 -8.44 -7.57 12.38
C GLU A 54 -8.01 -6.66 13.52
N THR A 55 -6.76 -6.80 13.97
CA THR A 55 -6.25 -6.06 15.14
C THR A 55 -5.46 -4.81 14.79
N GLY A 56 -5.05 -4.64 13.54
CA GLY A 56 -4.20 -3.54 13.07
C GLY A 56 -2.74 -3.61 13.56
N LYS A 57 -2.38 -4.65 14.32
CA LYS A 57 -1.04 -4.78 14.91
C LYS A 57 -0.01 -5.13 13.84
N VAL A 58 1.17 -4.52 13.94
CA VAL A 58 2.33 -4.94 13.15
C VAL A 58 2.79 -6.31 13.63
N VAL A 59 2.82 -7.27 12.71
CA VAL A 59 3.30 -8.64 12.92
C VAL A 59 4.80 -8.71 12.65
N TYR A 60 5.26 -8.01 11.63
CA TYR A 60 6.66 -7.93 11.22
C TYR A 60 6.92 -6.65 10.42
N GLU A 61 8.09 -6.05 10.58
CA GLU A 61 8.53 -4.91 9.79
C GLU A 61 10.05 -4.92 9.61
N LYS A 62 10.51 -4.48 8.44
CA LYS A 62 11.92 -4.27 8.10
C LYS A 62 11.99 -3.13 7.10
N ASP A 63 12.71 -2.04 7.43
CA ASP A 63 12.83 -0.85 6.58
C ASP A 63 11.47 -0.33 6.03
N ALA A 64 10.39 -0.45 6.81
CA ALA A 64 9.03 -0.22 6.33
C ALA A 64 8.77 1.22 5.83
N ASP A 65 9.46 2.20 6.41
CA ASP A 65 9.35 3.62 6.05
C ASP A 65 10.38 4.05 4.98
N ARG A 66 11.19 3.12 4.45
CA ARG A 66 12.15 3.43 3.39
C ARG A 66 11.40 3.77 2.11
N LEU A 67 11.77 4.91 1.51
CA LEU A 67 11.28 5.28 0.18
C LEU A 67 11.87 4.36 -0.88
N LEU A 68 11.01 3.70 -1.64
CA LEU A 68 11.35 2.77 -2.72
C LEU A 68 10.56 3.13 -3.98
N ASN A 69 11.01 2.67 -5.15
CA ASN A 69 10.20 2.71 -6.36
C ASN A 69 9.11 1.62 -6.27
N PRO A 70 7.82 1.99 -6.16
CA PRO A 70 6.75 1.00 -5.99
C PRO A 70 6.43 0.23 -7.27
N ALA A 71 6.96 0.65 -8.43
CA ALA A 71 6.59 0.12 -9.73
C ALA A 71 5.06 0.03 -9.90
N SER A 72 4.53 -1.13 -10.29
CA SER A 72 3.08 -1.32 -10.44
C SER A 72 2.30 -1.29 -9.13
N ASN A 73 2.93 -1.35 -7.95
CA ASN A 73 2.22 -1.20 -6.66
C ASN A 73 1.63 0.21 -6.50
N ALA A 74 2.12 1.21 -7.24
CA ALA A 74 1.49 2.52 -7.33
C ALA A 74 0.01 2.45 -7.75
N LYS A 75 -0.39 1.41 -8.49
CA LYS A 75 -1.78 1.18 -8.91
C LYS A 75 -2.73 1.02 -7.74
N VAL A 76 -2.27 0.57 -6.56
CA VAL A 76 -3.12 0.45 -5.37
C VAL A 76 -3.65 1.83 -4.96
N LEU A 77 -2.75 2.82 -4.83
CA LEU A 77 -3.13 4.19 -4.47
C LEU A 77 -3.96 4.86 -5.57
N THR A 78 -3.58 4.69 -6.84
CA THR A 78 -4.36 5.23 -7.96
C THR A 78 -5.77 4.65 -8.03
N THR A 79 -5.92 3.36 -7.78
CA THR A 79 -7.23 2.69 -7.78
C THR A 79 -8.09 3.16 -6.61
N LEU A 80 -7.51 3.28 -5.42
CA LEU A 80 -8.21 3.82 -4.25
C LEU A 80 -8.70 5.26 -4.52
N ALA A 81 -7.84 6.11 -5.08
CA ALA A 81 -8.21 7.47 -5.43
C ALA A 81 -9.31 7.51 -6.49
N ALA A 82 -9.22 6.67 -7.53
CA ALA A 82 -10.26 6.57 -8.55
C ALA A 82 -11.61 6.12 -7.97
N LEU A 83 -11.62 5.11 -7.10
CA LEU A 83 -12.84 4.65 -6.43
C LEU A 83 -13.43 5.73 -5.52
N ALA A 84 -12.59 6.45 -4.77
CA ALA A 84 -13.05 7.51 -3.86
C ALA A 84 -13.63 8.72 -4.61
N LEU A 85 -13.04 9.10 -5.74
CA LEU A 85 -13.45 10.28 -6.51
C LEU A 85 -14.58 10.00 -7.50
N LEU A 86 -14.57 8.84 -8.15
CA LEU A 86 -15.49 8.51 -9.23
C LEU A 86 -16.61 7.56 -8.79
N GLY A 87 -16.36 6.74 -7.78
CA GLY A 87 -17.23 5.64 -7.38
C GLY A 87 -17.04 4.36 -8.21
N PRO A 88 -17.46 3.19 -7.68
CA PRO A 88 -17.32 1.89 -8.37
C PRO A 88 -18.18 1.80 -9.65
N ASP A 89 -19.27 2.56 -9.71
CA ASP A 89 -20.21 2.54 -10.82
C ASP A 89 -19.90 3.59 -11.89
N TYR A 90 -18.79 4.31 -11.78
CA TYR A 90 -18.40 5.29 -12.79
C TYR A 90 -18.25 4.62 -14.16
N ARG A 91 -18.77 5.29 -15.20
CA ARG A 91 -18.63 4.89 -16.59
C ARG A 91 -18.16 6.09 -17.41
N PHE A 92 -17.07 5.92 -18.13
CA PHE A 92 -16.61 6.90 -19.11
C PHE A 92 -17.65 7.05 -20.24
N LYS A 93 -17.81 8.28 -20.75
CA LYS A 93 -18.83 8.61 -21.75
C LYS A 93 -18.18 9.08 -23.04
N THR A 94 -18.13 8.21 -24.04
CA THR A 94 -17.77 8.60 -25.41
C THR A 94 -19.04 8.97 -26.19
N GLN A 95 -19.05 10.14 -26.84
CA GLN A 95 -20.22 10.67 -27.57
C GLN A 95 -19.89 10.92 -29.04
N LEU A 96 -20.88 10.69 -29.91
CA LEU A 96 -20.85 11.10 -31.31
C LEU A 96 -21.88 12.22 -31.49
N LEU A 97 -21.41 13.40 -31.92
CA LEU A 97 -22.22 14.62 -32.00
C LEU A 97 -22.32 15.09 -33.45
N GLY A 98 -23.45 15.70 -33.78
CA GLY A 98 -23.69 16.35 -35.05
C GLY A 98 -23.56 17.87 -34.97
N ALA A 99 -22.98 18.50 -35.98
CA ALA A 99 -23.02 19.96 -36.11
C ALA A 99 -23.53 20.40 -37.49
N GLY A 100 -24.36 21.44 -37.48
CA GLY A 100 -25.07 21.93 -38.67
C GLY A 100 -26.42 21.25 -38.91
N ASN A 101 -27.15 21.75 -39.89
CA ASN A 101 -28.48 21.23 -40.23
C ASN A 101 -28.35 19.99 -41.12
N MET A 102 -29.15 18.96 -40.81
CA MET A 102 -29.29 17.80 -41.68
C MET A 102 -29.90 18.23 -43.02
N ARG A 103 -29.23 17.93 -44.14
CA ARG A 103 -29.71 18.23 -45.50
C ARG A 103 -29.72 16.94 -46.31
N GLN A 104 -30.89 16.51 -46.78
CA GLN A 104 -31.05 15.30 -47.59
C GLN A 104 -30.39 14.05 -46.97
N GLY A 105 -30.56 13.85 -45.67
CA GLY A 105 -29.95 12.72 -44.94
C GLY A 105 -28.44 12.83 -44.71
N ARG A 106 -27.80 13.96 -45.09
CA ARG A 106 -26.39 14.23 -44.80
C ARG A 106 -26.25 15.22 -43.67
N LEU A 107 -25.37 14.88 -42.74
CA LEU A 107 -24.90 15.79 -41.70
C LEU A 107 -23.52 16.30 -42.12
N PRO A 108 -23.29 17.62 -42.20
CA PRO A 108 -22.06 18.15 -42.77
C PRO A 108 -20.84 17.93 -41.86
N VAL A 109 -21.06 17.85 -40.54
CA VAL A 109 -19.99 17.68 -39.55
C VAL A 109 -20.41 16.64 -38.51
N LEU A 110 -19.50 15.71 -38.25
CA LEU A 110 -19.61 14.69 -37.21
C LEU A 110 -18.42 14.84 -36.26
N ILE A 111 -18.68 14.90 -34.96
CA ILE A 111 -17.67 15.12 -33.93
C ILE A 111 -17.67 13.93 -32.98
N LEU A 112 -16.52 13.25 -32.86
CA LEU A 112 -16.30 12.26 -31.81
C LEU A 112 -15.72 12.95 -30.58
N ARG A 113 -16.48 12.99 -29.48
CA ARG A 113 -16.02 13.47 -28.18
C ARG A 113 -15.66 12.27 -27.30
N ALA A 114 -14.36 11.98 -27.19
CA ALA A 114 -13.84 10.92 -26.34
C ALA A 114 -13.45 11.45 -24.95
N THR A 115 -13.80 10.73 -23.89
CA THR A 115 -13.45 11.08 -22.50
C THR A 115 -12.55 10.03 -21.86
N ALA A 116 -11.57 9.51 -22.61
CA ALA A 116 -10.59 8.52 -22.13
C ALA A 116 -11.16 7.14 -21.72
N THR A 117 -12.22 6.66 -22.38
CA THR A 117 -12.75 5.30 -22.19
C THR A 117 -11.65 4.24 -22.44
N PRO A 118 -11.17 3.51 -21.42
CA PRO A 118 -9.99 2.63 -21.56
C PRO A 118 -10.31 1.29 -22.24
N ALA A 119 -11.58 0.90 -22.31
CA ALA A 119 -12.04 -0.39 -22.84
C ALA A 119 -12.64 -0.29 -24.25
N TRP A 120 -12.23 0.71 -25.04
CA TRP A 120 -12.82 0.91 -26.38
C TRP A 120 -12.32 -0.17 -27.35
N THR A 121 -13.23 -0.92 -27.96
CA THR A 121 -12.92 -1.98 -28.93
C THR A 121 -13.63 -1.70 -30.25
N ALA A 122 -13.03 -2.15 -31.37
CA ALA A 122 -13.59 -1.96 -32.72
C ALA A 122 -14.98 -2.62 -32.90
N THR A 123 -15.30 -3.61 -32.06
CA THR A 123 -16.56 -4.36 -32.06
C THR A 123 -17.58 -3.87 -31.01
N GLY A 124 -17.28 -2.78 -30.30
CA GLY A 124 -18.15 -2.23 -29.25
C GLY A 124 -19.60 -2.03 -29.69
N SER A 125 -20.51 -2.67 -28.97
CA SER A 125 -21.97 -2.59 -29.13
C SER A 125 -22.43 -1.14 -29.28
N ARG A 126 -23.19 -0.86 -30.35
CA ARG A 126 -23.69 0.48 -30.75
C ARG A 126 -24.36 1.20 -29.57
N PRO A 127 -23.71 2.18 -28.92
CA PRO A 127 -24.33 2.94 -27.82
C PRO A 127 -25.11 4.16 -28.32
N TRP A 128 -25.04 4.45 -29.63
CA TRP A 128 -25.72 5.57 -30.25
C TRP A 128 -27.13 5.15 -30.66
N SER A 129 -28.09 5.21 -29.74
CA SER A 129 -29.47 5.45 -30.15
C SER A 129 -29.59 6.92 -30.46
N VAL A 130 -29.89 7.22 -31.72
CA VAL A 130 -30.37 8.54 -32.13
C VAL A 130 -31.73 8.69 -31.46
N ARG A 131 -31.82 9.56 -30.44
CA ARG A 131 -33.11 10.09 -30.00
C ARG A 131 -33.52 11.21 -30.94
#